data_AF-A0A0C2X577-F1
#
_entry.id   AF-A0A0C2X577-F1
#
_cell.length_a   1.000
_cell.length_b   1.000
_cell.length_c   1.000
_cell.angle_alpha   90.00
_cell.angle_beta   90.00
_cell.angle_gamma   90.00
#
_symmetry.space_group_name_H-M   'P 1'
#
loop_
_entity.id
_entity.type
_entity.pdbx_description
1 polymer ?
#
loop_
_entity_poly.entity_id
_entity_poly.type
_entity_poly.pdbx_seq_one_letter_code
_entity_poly.pdbx_strand_id
1 'polypeptide(L)'
;MSGILLAPLNELQALSHTLFLSLSPAQTKPPPPPPLSAFLACDKALSDAVNLAYKHQLSQRRIDELEGQILQLESQWREVCIELEAGKRELEEIIAEGEERIKAIEKAKEASIPYPELLAYAQSLSAFTSAPPNMPDLNLPGQPPPPLFFPPFPNEEKMRRGRLNAEAPLGLLGETHSVGRPPTLSPKKEQQPPQQLGHGANPYRHDLRAPGPHPQFFDLDLDLNPDL
;
A
#
# COMPACT_ATOMS: atom_id res chain seq x y z
N MET A 1 40.16 19.16 41.19
CA MET A 1 41.39 19.74 40.58
C MET A 1 41.69 21.14 41.09
N SER A 2 40.76 22.09 41.00
CA SER A 2 40.97 23.48 41.45
C SER A 2 41.43 23.60 42.90
N GLY A 3 40.88 22.80 43.82
CA GLY A 3 41.27 22.81 45.23
C GLY A 3 42.74 22.47 45.51
N ILE A 4 43.38 21.65 44.66
CA ILE A 4 44.77 21.20 44.88
C ILE A 4 45.78 22.33 44.56
N LEU A 5 45.47 23.19 43.58
CA LEU A 5 46.29 24.34 43.23
C LEU A 5 45.95 25.58 44.07
N LEU A 6 44.67 25.73 44.44
CA LEU A 6 44.22 26.88 45.24
C LEU A 6 44.75 26.85 46.67
N ALA A 7 44.91 25.68 47.28
CA ALA A 7 45.44 25.56 48.64
C ALA A 7 46.85 26.18 48.81
N PRO A 8 47.90 25.77 48.05
CA PRO A 8 49.23 26.36 48.18
C PRO A 8 49.29 27.82 47.72
N LEU A 9 48.44 28.24 46.78
CA LEU A 9 48.33 29.65 46.37
C LEU A 9 47.77 30.54 47.49
N ASN A 10 46.73 30.08 48.17
CA ASN A 10 46.16 30.80 49.32
C ASN A 10 47.13 30.83 50.50
N GLU A 11 47.90 29.76 50.70
CA GLU A 11 48.93 29.69 51.74
C GLU A 11 50.10 30.66 51.43
N LEU A 12 50.57 30.71 50.18
CA LEU A 12 51.57 31.67 49.73
C LEU A 12 51.06 33.12 49.85
N GLN A 13 49.79 33.36 49.52
CA GLN A 13 49.16 34.66 49.73
C GLN A 13 49.14 35.04 51.22
N ALA A 14 48.74 34.14 52.11
CA ALA A 14 48.75 34.38 53.56
C ALA A 14 50.18 34.66 54.09
N LEU A 15 51.17 33.86 53.67
CA LEU A 15 52.56 34.04 54.04
C LEU A 15 53.12 35.38 53.54
N SER A 16 52.83 35.77 52.30
CA SER A 16 53.27 37.08 51.78
C SER A 16 52.64 38.25 52.52
N HIS A 17 51.33 38.21 52.82
CA HIS A 17 50.67 39.25 53.63
C HIS A 17 51.28 39.36 55.03
N THR A 18 51.55 38.23 55.71
CA THR A 18 52.20 38.26 57.04
C THR A 18 53.63 38.81 56.99
N LEU A 19 54.39 38.52 55.94
CA LEU A 19 55.71 39.10 55.72
C LEU A 19 55.61 40.61 55.52
N PHE A 20 54.71 41.10 54.66
CA PHE A 20 54.52 42.54 54.46
C PHE A 20 54.08 43.26 55.73
N LEU A 21 53.22 42.65 56.56
CA LEU A 21 52.82 43.21 57.85
C LEU A 21 54.00 43.26 58.84
N SER A 22 54.88 42.26 58.84
CA SER A 22 56.08 42.25 59.69
C SER A 22 57.12 43.31 59.31
N LEU A 23 57.13 43.75 58.05
CA LEU A 23 58.01 44.82 57.54
C LEU A 23 57.40 46.22 57.64
N SER A 24 56.13 46.34 58.07
CA SER A 24 55.41 47.61 58.15
C SER A 24 55.80 48.42 59.41
N PRO A 25 55.77 49.77 59.36
CA PRO A 25 56.24 50.62 60.46
C PRO A 25 55.40 50.52 61.76
N ALA A 26 56.07 50.76 62.89
CA ALA A 26 55.72 50.38 64.27
C ALA A 26 54.48 51.06 64.93
N GLN A 27 53.37 51.24 64.22
CA GLN A 27 52.12 51.73 64.83
C GLN A 27 51.44 50.66 65.71
N THR A 28 51.72 49.37 65.49
CA THR A 28 51.29 48.24 66.32
C THR A 28 52.45 47.24 66.45
N LYS A 29 52.51 46.47 67.55
CA LYS A 29 53.57 45.47 67.78
C LYS A 29 53.54 44.46 66.62
N PRO A 30 54.54 44.44 65.72
CA PRO A 30 54.43 43.68 64.48
C PRO A 30 54.41 42.17 64.79
N PRO A 31 53.64 41.38 64.05
CA PRO A 31 53.68 39.92 64.16
C PRO A 31 55.10 39.41 63.83
N PRO A 32 55.52 38.28 64.43
CA PRO A 32 56.83 37.71 64.12
C PRO A 32 56.93 37.39 62.63
N PRO A 33 58.10 37.62 61.99
CA PRO A 33 58.28 37.35 60.57
C PRO A 33 58.05 35.84 60.30
N PRO A 34 57.35 35.49 59.22
CA PRO A 34 57.15 34.09 58.87
C PRO A 34 58.50 33.40 58.58
N PRO A 35 58.65 32.13 58.99
CA PRO A 35 59.90 31.41 58.79
C PRO A 35 60.12 31.11 57.30
N LEU A 36 61.37 31.27 56.82
CA LEU A 36 61.76 31.00 55.43
C LEU A 36 61.41 29.57 54.98
N SER A 37 61.43 28.62 55.92
CA SER A 37 61.05 27.22 55.66
C SER A 37 59.61 27.06 55.21
N ALA A 38 58.69 27.94 55.63
CA ALA A 38 57.28 27.89 55.22
C ALA A 38 57.11 28.26 53.74
N PHE A 39 57.87 29.24 53.25
CA PHE A 39 57.89 29.59 51.82
C PHE A 39 58.45 28.45 50.97
N LEU A 40 59.54 27.82 51.41
CA LEU A 40 60.12 26.66 50.72
C LEU A 40 59.18 25.45 50.72
N ALA A 41 58.40 25.25 51.79
CA ALA A 41 57.40 24.20 51.85
C ALA A 41 56.22 24.47 50.89
N CYS A 42 55.72 25.72 50.85
CA CYS A 42 54.69 26.14 49.89
C CYS A 42 55.16 26.01 48.44
N ASP A 43 56.40 26.38 48.14
CA ASP A 43 56.97 26.29 46.80
C ASP A 43 57.06 24.82 46.33
N LYS A 44 57.54 23.92 47.21
CA LYS A 44 57.51 22.48 46.96
C LYS A 44 56.10 21.97 46.72
N ALA A 45 55.16 22.29 47.61
CA ALA A 45 53.77 21.88 47.49
C ALA A 45 53.11 22.38 46.20
N LEU A 46 53.43 23.61 45.76
CA LEU A 46 52.96 24.17 44.50
C LEU A 46 53.55 23.42 43.30
N SER A 47 54.86 23.14 43.32
CA SER A 47 55.50 22.38 42.25
C SER A 47 54.93 20.95 42.12
N ASP A 48 54.66 20.29 43.24
CA ASP A 48 54.05 18.96 43.28
C ASP A 48 52.60 19.00 42.76
N ALA A 49 51.83 20.00 43.16
CA ALA A 49 50.46 20.21 42.69
C ALA A 49 50.40 20.47 41.17
N VAL A 50 51.32 21.29 40.63
CA VAL A 50 51.43 21.55 39.20
C VAL A 50 51.83 20.29 38.43
N ASN A 51 52.80 19.53 38.92
CA ASN A 51 53.21 18.27 38.32
C ASN A 51 52.08 17.24 38.28
N LEU A 52 51.28 17.16 39.35
CA LEU A 52 50.09 16.32 39.40
C LEU A 52 49.03 16.79 38.40
N ALA A 53 48.74 18.09 38.37
CA ALA A 53 47.77 18.66 37.43
C ALA A 53 48.15 18.38 35.98
N TYR A 54 49.42 18.49 35.64
CA TYR A 54 49.94 18.17 34.31
C TYR A 54 49.71 16.69 33.94
N LYS A 55 50.02 15.76 34.86
CA LYS A 55 49.76 14.31 34.65
C LYS A 55 48.29 14.04 34.41
N HIS A 56 47.41 14.65 35.21
CA HIS A 56 45.98 14.50 35.01
C HIS A 56 45.49 15.10 33.71
N GLN A 57 46.03 16.24 33.29
CA GLN A 57 45.66 16.84 32.00
C GLN A 57 46.07 15.95 30.82
N LEU A 58 47.21 15.27 30.90
CA LEU A 58 47.62 14.30 29.89
C LEU A 58 46.67 13.10 29.85
N SER A 59 46.30 12.56 31.01
CA SER A 59 45.31 11.48 31.10
C SER A 59 43.94 11.92 30.60
N GLN A 60 43.51 13.14 30.90
CA GLN A 60 42.22 13.68 30.45
C GLN A 60 42.17 13.76 28.93
N ARG A 61 43.23 14.27 28.28
CA ARG A 61 43.30 14.28 26.81
C ARG A 61 43.16 12.89 26.22
N ARG A 62 43.74 11.88 26.87
CA ARG A 62 43.59 10.49 26.44
C ARG A 62 42.18 9.96 26.63
N ILE A 63 41.50 10.34 27.71
CA ILE A 63 40.09 10.01 27.95
C ILE A 63 39.22 10.65 26.86
N ASP A 64 39.41 11.94 26.58
CA ASP A 64 38.64 12.66 25.57
C ASP A 64 38.83 12.04 24.16
N GLU A 65 40.06 11.61 23.84
CA GLU A 65 40.36 10.90 22.58
C GLU A 65 39.62 9.55 22.50
N LEU A 66 39.65 8.76 23.58
CA LEU A 66 38.96 7.46 23.64
C LEU A 66 37.44 7.62 23.60
N GLU A 67 36.90 8.65 24.24
CA GLU A 67 35.48 9.00 24.17
C GLU A 67 35.07 9.31 22.72
N GLY A 68 35.89 10.10 22.00
CA GLY A 68 35.68 10.37 20.59
C GLY A 68 35.68 9.10 19.73
N GLN A 69 36.57 8.14 20.01
CA GLN A 69 36.62 6.85 19.31
C GLN A 69 35.37 6.00 19.61
N ILE A 70 34.90 5.97 20.85
CA ILE A 70 33.68 5.25 21.23
C ILE A 70 32.48 5.82 20.48
N LEU A 71 32.33 7.15 20.45
CA LEU A 71 31.22 7.80 19.74
C LEU A 71 31.23 7.50 18.23
N GLN A 72 32.41 7.44 17.62
CA GLN A 72 32.55 7.04 16.21
C GLN A 72 32.18 5.56 15.98
N LEU A 73 32.60 4.68 16.87
CA LEU A 73 32.24 3.26 16.79
C LEU A 73 30.73 3.06 16.98
N GLU A 74 30.11 3.82 17.90
CA GLU A 74 28.67 3.78 18.08
C GLU A 74 27.90 4.30 16.85
N SER A 75 28.40 5.34 16.18
CA SER A 75 27.74 5.83 14.96
C SER A 75 27.81 4.79 13.84
N GLN A 76 28.98 4.19 13.63
CA GLN A 76 29.17 3.11 12.66
C GLN A 76 28.30 1.90 12.98
N TRP A 77 28.21 1.51 14.25
CA TRP A 77 27.35 0.41 14.67
C TRP A 77 25.88 0.68 14.37
N ARG A 78 25.39 1.90 14.62
CA ARG A 78 24.02 2.30 14.28
C ARG A 78 23.76 2.25 12.79
N GLU A 79 24.70 2.71 11.97
CA GLU A 79 24.61 2.64 10.51
C GLU A 79 24.45 1.19 10.04
N VAL A 80 25.30 0.28 10.53
CA VAL A 80 25.22 -1.15 10.23
C VAL A 80 23.87 -1.75 10.66
N CYS A 81 23.35 -1.37 11.82
CA CYS A 81 22.04 -1.85 12.26
C CYS A 81 20.90 -1.38 11.36
N ILE A 82 20.95 -0.12 10.89
CA ILE A 82 19.94 0.43 9.97
C ILE A 82 20.02 -0.28 8.61
N GLU A 83 21.22 -0.47 8.07
CA GLU A 83 21.42 -1.19 6.81
C GLU A 83 20.94 -2.65 6.91
N LEU A 84 21.22 -3.31 8.02
CA LEU A 84 20.77 -4.68 8.27
C LEU A 84 19.25 -4.78 8.38
N GLU A 85 18.61 -3.82 9.06
CA GLU A 85 17.16 -3.78 9.16
C GLU A 85 16.51 -3.52 7.79
N ALA A 86 17.07 -2.60 7.00
CA ALA A 86 16.61 -2.34 5.64
C ALA A 86 16.72 -3.60 4.76
N GLY A 87 17.89 -4.24 4.73
CA GLY A 87 18.11 -5.46 3.96
C GLY A 87 17.22 -6.62 4.43
N LYS A 88 16.95 -6.73 5.74
CA LYS A 88 15.99 -7.70 6.27
C LYS A 88 14.58 -7.45 5.72
N ARG A 89 14.10 -6.21 5.75
CA ARG A 89 12.75 -5.85 5.25
C ARG A 89 12.62 -6.12 3.76
N GLU A 90 13.63 -5.76 2.96
CA GLU A 90 13.66 -6.05 1.53
C GLU A 90 13.59 -7.56 1.24
N LEU A 91 14.34 -8.37 2.00
CA LEU A 91 14.29 -9.83 1.85
C LEU A 91 12.91 -10.40 2.26
N GLU A 92 12.30 -9.89 3.33
CA GLU A 92 10.96 -10.30 3.75
C GLU A 92 9.91 -9.99 2.67
N GLU A 93 10.01 -8.83 2.00
CA GLU A 93 9.15 -8.47 0.88
C GLU A 93 9.34 -9.42 -0.32
N ILE A 94 10.59 -9.70 -0.71
CA ILE A 94 10.90 -10.63 -1.80
C ILE A 94 10.37 -12.04 -1.50
N ILE A 95 10.49 -12.50 -0.25
CA ILE A 95 9.96 -13.80 0.18
C ILE A 95 8.43 -13.80 0.08
N ALA A 96 7.76 -12.76 0.58
CA ALA A 96 6.31 -12.65 0.50
C ALA A 96 5.81 -12.66 -0.95
N GLU A 97 6.42 -11.87 -1.85
CA GLU A 97 6.10 -11.91 -3.27
C GLU A 97 6.35 -13.30 -3.89
N GLY A 98 7.45 -13.95 -3.51
CA GLY A 98 7.79 -15.30 -3.95
C GLY A 98 6.72 -16.31 -3.56
N GLU A 99 6.25 -16.27 -2.32
CA GLU A 99 5.16 -17.14 -1.84
C GLU A 99 3.85 -16.89 -2.58
N GLU A 100 3.50 -15.62 -2.85
CA GLU A 100 2.30 -15.29 -3.62
C GLU A 100 2.39 -15.82 -5.06
N ARG A 101 3.54 -15.67 -5.70
CA ARG A 101 3.78 -16.20 -7.06
C ARG A 101 3.67 -17.73 -7.09
N ILE A 102 4.23 -18.42 -6.11
CA ILE A 102 4.13 -19.88 -5.99
C ILE A 102 2.66 -20.29 -5.85
N LYS A 103 1.91 -19.66 -4.95
CA LYS A 103 0.47 -19.93 -4.76
C LYS A 103 -0.32 -19.67 -6.05
N ALA A 104 0.01 -18.61 -6.80
CA ALA A 104 -0.64 -18.32 -8.08
C ALA A 104 -0.33 -19.39 -9.15
N ILE A 105 0.92 -19.86 -9.22
CA ILE A 105 1.33 -20.93 -10.14
C ILE A 105 0.63 -22.24 -9.79
N GLU A 106 0.55 -22.59 -8.50
CA GLU A 106 -0.14 -23.80 -8.04
C GLU A 106 -1.63 -23.76 -8.41
N LYS A 107 -2.32 -22.64 -8.14
CA LYS A 107 -3.72 -22.44 -8.55
C LYS A 107 -3.90 -22.52 -10.07
N ALA A 108 -3.00 -21.92 -10.84
CA ALA A 108 -3.05 -21.98 -12.31
C ALA A 108 -2.82 -23.41 -12.83
N LYS A 109 -1.99 -24.20 -12.15
CA LYS A 109 -1.74 -25.60 -12.48
C LYS A 109 -2.95 -26.48 -12.15
N GLU A 110 -3.59 -26.26 -11.00
CA GLU A 110 -4.83 -26.95 -10.61
C GLU A 110 -5.98 -26.63 -11.56
N ALA A 111 -6.14 -25.36 -11.94
CA ALA A 111 -7.16 -24.90 -12.89
C ALA A 111 -6.72 -25.00 -14.36
N SER A 112 -5.74 -25.87 -14.68
CA SER A 112 -5.23 -25.98 -16.04
C SER A 112 -6.30 -26.56 -16.97
N ILE A 113 -6.72 -25.74 -17.95
CA ILE A 113 -7.67 -26.15 -18.99
C ILE A 113 -6.87 -26.87 -20.08
N PRO A 114 -7.29 -28.07 -20.52
CA PRO A 114 -6.58 -28.78 -21.58
C PRO A 114 -6.63 -27.99 -22.89
N TYR A 115 -5.48 -27.91 -23.56
CA TYR A 115 -5.30 -27.14 -24.78
C TYR A 115 -6.33 -27.41 -25.89
N PRO A 116 -6.78 -28.66 -26.13
CA PRO A 116 -7.82 -28.94 -27.12
C PRO A 116 -9.17 -28.28 -26.82
N GLU A 117 -9.57 -28.21 -25.54
CA GLU A 117 -10.84 -27.57 -25.14
C GLU A 117 -10.77 -26.06 -25.32
N LEU A 118 -9.62 -25.46 -24.97
CA LEU A 118 -9.38 -24.04 -25.16
C LEU A 118 -9.42 -23.66 -26.65
N LEU A 119 -8.79 -24.46 -27.51
CA LEU A 119 -8.85 -24.26 -28.96
C LEU A 119 -10.27 -24.42 -29.53
N ALA A 120 -10.99 -25.46 -29.12
CA ALA A 120 -12.38 -25.68 -29.56
C ALA A 120 -13.29 -24.51 -29.14
N TYR A 121 -13.14 -24.04 -27.90
CA TYR A 121 -13.88 -22.89 -27.40
C TYR A 121 -13.50 -21.60 -28.13
N ALA A 122 -12.21 -21.33 -28.34
CA ALA A 122 -11.74 -20.17 -29.09
C ALA A 122 -12.25 -20.18 -30.54
N GLN A 123 -12.26 -21.35 -31.20
CA GLN A 123 -12.84 -21.49 -32.54
C GLN A 123 -14.35 -21.21 -32.54
N SER A 124 -15.07 -21.63 -31.49
CA SER A 124 -16.49 -21.32 -31.34
C SER A 124 -16.75 -19.83 -31.13
N LEU A 125 -15.92 -19.15 -30.33
CA LEU A 125 -16.00 -17.70 -30.09
C LEU A 125 -15.61 -16.87 -31.30
N SER A 126 -14.68 -17.35 -32.13
CA SER A 126 -14.19 -16.63 -33.31
C SER A 126 -15.31 -16.21 -34.28
N ALA A 127 -16.43 -16.93 -34.32
CA ALA A 127 -17.59 -16.58 -35.15
C ALA A 127 -18.46 -15.44 -34.56
N PHE A 128 -18.28 -15.10 -33.27
CA PHE A 128 -19.05 -14.10 -32.53
C PHE A 128 -18.19 -12.89 -32.10
N THR A 129 -16.86 -13.02 -32.06
CA THR A 129 -15.93 -11.98 -31.59
C THR A 129 -15.24 -11.28 -32.76
N SER A 130 -15.89 -10.27 -33.33
CA SER A 130 -15.37 -9.30 -34.33
C SER A 130 -14.81 -9.86 -35.66
N ALA A 131 -15.08 -9.12 -36.75
CA ALA A 131 -14.66 -9.43 -38.09
C ALA A 131 -13.12 -9.57 -38.18
N PRO A 132 -12.58 -10.61 -38.86
CA PRO A 132 -11.15 -10.69 -39.16
C PRO A 132 -10.67 -9.40 -39.86
N PRO A 133 -9.49 -8.87 -39.52
CA PRO A 133 -8.99 -7.57 -40.01
C PRO A 133 -8.88 -7.43 -41.53
N ASN A 134 -9.04 -8.52 -42.29
CA ASN A 134 -9.08 -8.56 -43.75
C ASN A 134 -10.39 -9.13 -44.29
N MET A 135 -11.57 -8.65 -43.84
CA MET A 135 -12.81 -9.07 -44.50
C MET A 135 -12.87 -8.43 -45.90
N PRO A 136 -12.88 -9.21 -47.00
CA PRO A 136 -13.01 -8.64 -48.33
C PRO A 136 -14.41 -8.02 -48.51
N ASP A 137 -14.47 -6.92 -49.26
CA ASP A 137 -15.70 -6.18 -49.53
C ASP A 137 -16.74 -7.09 -50.21
N LEU A 138 -17.83 -7.37 -49.50
CA LEU A 138 -18.92 -8.30 -49.86
C LEU A 138 -19.69 -7.88 -51.12
N ASN A 139 -19.41 -6.70 -51.67
CA ASN A 139 -20.06 -6.16 -52.85
C ASN A 139 -19.39 -6.57 -54.18
N LEU A 140 -18.30 -7.33 -54.14
CA LEU A 140 -17.59 -7.80 -55.34
C LEU A 140 -18.10 -9.18 -55.79
N PRO A 141 -18.59 -9.32 -57.04
CA PRO A 141 -19.09 -10.60 -57.55
C PRO A 141 -17.94 -11.62 -57.72
N GLY A 142 -18.14 -12.84 -57.19
CA GLY A 142 -17.24 -13.99 -57.42
C GLY A 142 -16.44 -14.50 -56.21
N GLN A 143 -16.74 -14.03 -54.99
CA GLN A 143 -16.01 -14.48 -53.79
C GLN A 143 -16.58 -15.74 -53.14
N PRO A 144 -15.74 -16.52 -52.43
CA PRO A 144 -16.19 -17.66 -51.64
C PRO A 144 -17.24 -17.23 -50.59
N PRO A 145 -18.18 -18.12 -50.22
CA PRO A 145 -19.24 -17.77 -49.28
C PRO A 145 -18.63 -17.20 -47.99
N PRO A 146 -19.17 -16.08 -47.48
CA PRO A 146 -18.55 -15.38 -46.38
C PRO A 146 -18.50 -16.25 -45.12
N PRO A 147 -17.44 -16.11 -44.29
CA PRO A 147 -17.37 -16.80 -43.02
C PRO A 147 -18.60 -16.44 -42.17
N LEU A 148 -19.18 -17.44 -41.50
CA LEU A 148 -20.37 -17.30 -40.67
C LEU A 148 -20.09 -16.30 -39.53
N PHE A 149 -20.46 -15.04 -39.75
CA PHE A 149 -20.34 -13.97 -38.78
C PHE A 149 -21.65 -13.80 -38.03
N PHE A 150 -21.60 -13.95 -36.72
CA PHE A 150 -22.74 -13.66 -35.86
C PHE A 150 -22.53 -12.32 -35.16
N PRO A 151 -23.62 -11.56 -34.96
CA PRO A 151 -23.54 -10.31 -34.20
C PRO A 151 -23.02 -10.59 -32.78
N PRO A 152 -22.31 -9.63 -32.16
CA PRO A 152 -21.67 -9.80 -30.86
C PRO A 152 -22.67 -10.05 -29.72
N PHE A 153 -23.94 -9.70 -29.93
CA PHE A 153 -25.03 -9.93 -29.00
C PHE A 153 -26.20 -10.64 -29.70
N PRO A 154 -27.03 -11.40 -28.97
CA PRO A 154 -28.21 -12.05 -29.55
C PRO A 154 -29.19 -11.02 -30.13
N ASN A 155 -29.47 -11.10 -31.44
CA ASN A 155 -30.47 -10.24 -32.07
C ASN A 155 -31.89 -10.54 -31.56
N GLU A 156 -32.78 -9.55 -31.64
CA GLU A 156 -34.19 -9.66 -31.25
C GLU A 156 -34.90 -10.86 -31.89
N GLU A 157 -34.62 -11.16 -33.17
CA GLU A 157 -35.16 -12.34 -33.84
C GLU A 157 -34.69 -13.66 -33.21
N LYS A 158 -33.41 -13.74 -32.80
CA LYS A 158 -32.87 -14.91 -32.11
C LYS A 158 -33.44 -15.03 -30.70
N MET A 159 -33.64 -13.91 -30.01
CA MET A 159 -34.31 -13.91 -28.71
C MET A 159 -35.76 -14.37 -28.84
N ARG A 160 -36.52 -13.79 -29.79
CA ARG A 160 -37.94 -14.10 -30.05
C ARG A 160 -38.15 -15.55 -30.53
N ARG A 161 -37.20 -16.10 -31.30
CA ARG A 161 -37.19 -17.51 -31.71
C ARG A 161 -36.62 -18.44 -30.63
N GLY A 162 -35.99 -17.87 -29.60
CA GLY A 162 -35.41 -18.61 -28.49
C GLY A 162 -36.48 -19.34 -27.69
N ARG A 163 -36.08 -20.44 -27.04
CA ARG A 163 -37.02 -21.31 -26.29
C ARG A 163 -37.78 -20.55 -25.21
N LEU A 164 -37.15 -19.53 -24.61
CA LEU A 164 -37.75 -18.69 -23.58
C LEU A 164 -38.96 -17.86 -24.09
N ASN A 165 -39.00 -17.49 -25.37
CA ASN A 165 -40.16 -16.80 -25.97
C ASN A 165 -41.20 -17.77 -26.56
N ALA A 166 -40.84 -19.04 -26.74
CA ALA A 166 -41.75 -20.09 -27.20
C ALA A 166 -42.54 -20.75 -26.05
N GLU A 167 -42.08 -20.58 -24.82
CA GLU A 167 -42.78 -21.03 -23.63
C GLU A 167 -43.90 -20.04 -23.25
N ALA A 168 -44.89 -20.52 -22.49
CA ALA A 168 -46.05 -19.73 -22.10
C ALA A 168 -45.61 -18.42 -21.40
N PRO A 169 -46.33 -17.30 -21.59
CA PRO A 169 -46.01 -16.05 -20.92
C PRO A 169 -45.91 -16.30 -19.42
N LEU A 170 -44.92 -15.66 -18.78
CA LEU A 170 -44.78 -15.65 -17.32
C LEU A 170 -46.16 -15.26 -16.76
N GLY A 171 -46.76 -16.17 -15.98
CA GLY A 171 -48.12 -16.03 -15.46
C GLY A 171 -48.27 -14.83 -14.52
N LEU A 172 -49.37 -14.81 -13.76
CA LEU A 172 -49.56 -13.73 -12.78
C LEU A 172 -48.42 -13.73 -11.75
N LEU A 173 -48.11 -12.55 -11.21
CA LEU A 173 -47.05 -12.34 -10.22
C LEU A 173 -47.16 -13.37 -9.07
N GLY A 174 -46.23 -14.33 -9.03
CA GLY A 174 -46.21 -15.42 -8.04
C GLY A 174 -46.38 -16.83 -8.61
N GLU A 175 -46.71 -16.99 -9.90
CA GLU A 175 -46.82 -18.30 -10.56
C GLU A 175 -45.44 -18.78 -11.07
N THR A 176 -45.03 -19.99 -10.66
CA THR A 176 -43.79 -20.62 -11.12
C THR A 176 -44.09 -21.61 -12.24
N HIS A 177 -43.59 -21.35 -13.45
CA HIS A 177 -43.64 -22.31 -14.56
C HIS A 177 -42.29 -23.02 -14.74
N SER A 178 -42.32 -24.32 -15.06
CA SER A 178 -41.11 -25.09 -15.32
C SER A 178 -40.53 -24.73 -16.69
N VAL A 179 -39.46 -23.95 -16.70
CA VAL A 179 -38.66 -23.62 -17.89
C VAL A 179 -37.81 -24.83 -18.29
N GLY A 180 -37.83 -25.24 -19.57
CA GLY A 180 -36.80 -26.15 -20.11
C GLY A 180 -37.09 -27.66 -20.20
N ARG A 181 -38.33 -28.12 -20.42
CA ARG A 181 -38.55 -29.55 -20.78
C ARG A 181 -37.84 -29.91 -22.10
N PRO A 182 -37.15 -31.06 -22.22
CA PRO A 182 -36.57 -31.52 -23.48
C PRO A 182 -37.67 -31.79 -24.53
N PRO A 183 -37.43 -31.58 -25.83
CA PRO A 183 -38.45 -31.73 -26.86
C PRO A 183 -38.93 -33.18 -26.91
N THR A 184 -40.18 -33.42 -26.51
CA THR A 184 -40.88 -34.66 -26.83
C THR A 184 -41.19 -34.69 -28.32
N LEU A 185 -40.89 -35.83 -28.95
CA LEU A 185 -41.10 -36.11 -30.36
C LEU A 185 -42.51 -35.69 -30.83
N SER A 186 -42.56 -35.01 -31.97
CA SER A 186 -43.73 -34.37 -32.56
C SER A 186 -44.95 -35.30 -32.67
N PRO A 187 -46.18 -34.85 -32.35
CA PRO A 187 -47.36 -35.63 -32.65
C PRO A 187 -47.76 -35.49 -34.12
N LYS A 188 -48.26 -36.62 -34.63
CA LYS A 188 -48.71 -36.92 -35.98
C LYS A 188 -49.85 -35.98 -36.42
N LYS A 189 -49.77 -35.50 -37.66
CA LYS A 189 -50.74 -34.61 -38.31
C LYS A 189 -52.02 -35.39 -38.63
N GLU A 190 -53.11 -35.14 -37.92
CA GLU A 190 -54.45 -35.60 -38.30
C GLU A 190 -55.27 -34.43 -38.88
N GLN A 191 -55.94 -34.73 -40.00
CA GLN A 191 -56.70 -33.82 -40.84
C GLN A 191 -58.16 -33.75 -40.36
N GLN A 192 -58.79 -32.57 -40.35
CA GLN A 192 -60.19 -32.29 -40.79
C GLN A 192 -60.58 -30.79 -40.60
N PRO A 193 -61.64 -30.26 -41.28
CA PRO A 193 -61.62 -28.98 -42.01
C PRO A 193 -62.74 -27.98 -41.55
N PRO A 194 -63.24 -27.03 -42.38
CA PRO A 194 -62.89 -25.61 -42.39
C PRO A 194 -64.05 -24.65 -42.01
N GLN A 195 -63.85 -23.65 -41.14
CA GLN A 195 -64.79 -22.51 -41.03
C GLN A 195 -64.08 -21.16 -40.78
N GLN A 196 -64.10 -20.33 -41.83
CA GLN A 196 -64.46 -18.90 -41.91
C GLN A 196 -63.74 -17.81 -41.09
N LEU A 197 -63.04 -16.95 -41.87
CA LEU A 197 -63.06 -15.48 -41.93
C LEU A 197 -62.56 -14.64 -40.74
N GLY A 198 -61.52 -13.84 -41.03
CA GLY A 198 -61.14 -12.65 -40.28
C GLY A 198 -59.83 -12.04 -40.77
N HIS A 199 -59.90 -11.14 -41.75
CA HIS A 199 -58.76 -10.36 -42.26
C HIS A 199 -58.17 -9.41 -41.21
N GLY A 200 -56.88 -9.10 -41.40
CA GLY A 200 -56.06 -8.33 -40.48
C GLY A 200 -56.50 -6.88 -40.26
N ALA A 201 -56.12 -6.36 -39.09
CA ALA A 201 -55.99 -4.93 -38.82
C ALA A 201 -54.96 -4.73 -37.71
N ASN A 202 -53.98 -3.87 -37.97
CA ASN A 202 -52.80 -3.59 -37.14
C ASN A 202 -53.13 -2.93 -35.79
N PRO A 203 -52.37 -3.20 -34.71
CA PRO A 203 -52.59 -2.60 -33.39
C PRO A 203 -51.94 -1.21 -33.17
N TYR A 204 -51.37 -0.55 -34.19
CA TYR A 204 -50.86 0.82 -34.07
C TYR A 204 -51.97 1.88 -34.21
N ARG A 205 -52.89 1.96 -33.24
CA ARG A 205 -53.81 3.10 -33.14
C ARG A 205 -53.75 3.71 -31.73
N HIS A 206 -52.94 4.76 -31.60
CA HIS A 206 -53.01 5.72 -30.51
C HIS A 206 -54.26 6.61 -30.71
N ASP A 207 -54.80 7.12 -29.60
CA ASP A 207 -55.94 8.06 -29.48
C ASP A 207 -57.28 7.42 -29.10
N LEU A 208 -57.54 7.37 -27.79
CA LEU A 208 -58.75 7.85 -27.10
C LEU A 208 -58.65 7.50 -25.60
N ARG A 209 -58.39 8.52 -24.77
CA ARG A 209 -58.31 8.45 -23.29
C ARG A 209 -59.48 9.21 -22.67
N ALA A 210 -60.14 8.63 -21.65
CA ALA A 210 -60.63 9.23 -20.37
C ALA A 210 -61.78 8.39 -19.72
N PRO A 211 -62.10 8.50 -18.41
CA PRO A 211 -61.26 8.77 -17.21
C PRO A 211 -61.57 7.88 -15.96
N GLY A 212 -60.57 7.72 -15.07
CA GLY A 212 -60.70 7.48 -13.61
C GLY A 212 -60.53 6.04 -13.06
N PRO A 213 -60.15 5.82 -11.78
CA PRO A 213 -59.59 6.73 -10.76
C PRO A 213 -58.13 6.39 -10.32
N HIS A 214 -57.37 7.40 -9.89
CA HIS A 214 -56.10 7.28 -9.12
C HIS A 214 -56.37 6.78 -7.68
N PRO A 215 -55.40 6.33 -6.83
CA PRO A 215 -53.94 6.59 -6.81
C PRO A 215 -53.07 5.32 -6.57
N GLN A 216 -51.75 5.33 -6.71
CA GLN A 216 -50.78 5.63 -5.63
C GLN A 216 -49.40 5.95 -6.21
N PHE A 217 -48.83 7.03 -5.69
CA PHE A 217 -47.44 7.43 -5.79
C PHE A 217 -46.51 6.28 -5.40
N PHE A 218 -45.50 6.00 -6.21
CA PHE A 218 -44.22 5.46 -5.75
C PHE A 218 -43.12 6.31 -6.38
N ASP A 219 -42.62 7.22 -5.55
CA ASP A 219 -41.46 8.07 -5.82
C ASP A 219 -40.22 7.22 -5.49
N LEU A 220 -39.56 6.70 -6.53
CA LEU A 220 -38.28 6.00 -6.42
C LEU A 220 -37.20 7.00 -6.82
N ASP A 221 -36.86 7.85 -5.88
CA ASP A 221 -35.71 8.73 -5.91
C ASP A 221 -34.43 7.86 -5.82
N LEU A 222 -33.95 7.41 -6.98
CA LEU A 222 -32.68 6.70 -7.13
C LEU A 222 -31.58 7.73 -7.31
N ASP A 223 -31.17 8.34 -6.20
CA ASP A 223 -29.93 9.11 -6.15
C ASP A 223 -28.75 8.17 -6.46
N LEU A 224 -28.13 8.37 -7.62
CA LEU A 224 -27.08 7.54 -8.19
C LEU A 224 -25.69 8.15 -8.04
N ASN A 225 -25.47 9.06 -7.08
CA ASN A 225 -24.13 9.55 -6.75
C ASN A 225 -23.93 9.84 -5.25
N PRO A 226 -23.59 8.84 -4.42
CA PRO A 226 -22.88 9.10 -3.18
C PRO A 226 -21.37 9.11 -3.49
N ASP A 227 -20.79 10.31 -3.43
CA ASP A 227 -19.36 10.64 -3.37
C ASP A 227 -18.63 10.94 -4.70
N LEU A 228 -18.69 12.23 -5.05
CA LEU A 228 -17.62 12.99 -5.70
C LEU A 228 -17.31 14.22 -4.83
#